data_AF-A0A963KUF8-F1
#
_entry.id   AF-A0A963KUF8-F1
#
_cell.length_a   1.000
_cell.length_b   1.000
_cell.length_c   1.000
_cell.angle_alpha   90.00
_cell.angle_beta   90.00
_cell.angle_gamma   90.00
#
_symmetry.space_group_name_H-M   'P 1'
#
loop_
_entity.id
_entity.type
_entity.pdbx_description
1 polymer ?
#
loop_
_entity_poly.entity_id
_entity_poly.type
_entity_poly.pdbx_seq_one_letter_code
_entity_poly.pdbx_strand_id
1 'polypeptide(L)'
;NYFAHQALTHSYGRSLPPYLEAQHFATLGRAVQALELHNTSITDILDRQPAGSLDGFVLLDAQDWMNGEQLNDLWRAVSRAAAPGARFVFRTAGRQLPAFDRLTVTSLARWRRLVELGDRLHARDRSGIYGALHIYECKG
;
A
#
# COMPACT_ATOMS: atom_id res chain seq x y z
N ASN A 1 2.93 2.31 -22.18
CA ASN A 1 3.07 2.42 -20.70
C ASN A 1 2.82 3.88 -20.31
N TYR A 2 1.69 4.21 -19.66
CA TYR A 2 1.34 5.60 -19.31
C TYR A 2 2.36 6.30 -18.39
N PHE A 3 3.08 5.56 -17.54
CA PHE A 3 4.13 6.13 -16.70
C PHE A 3 5.28 6.69 -17.54
N ALA A 4 5.85 5.86 -18.42
CA ALA A 4 6.95 6.26 -19.30
C ALA A 4 6.54 7.40 -20.25
N HIS A 5 5.31 7.36 -20.78
CA HIS A 5 4.83 8.41 -21.67
C HIS A 5 4.68 9.76 -20.95
N GLN A 6 4.12 9.76 -19.73
CA GLN A 6 4.05 10.97 -18.92
C GLN A 6 5.47 11.49 -18.62
N ALA A 7 6.39 10.62 -18.20
CA ALA A 7 7.73 11.05 -17.79
C ALA A 7 8.53 11.69 -18.95
N LEU A 8 8.30 11.21 -20.18
CA LEU A 8 9.02 11.68 -21.37
C LEU A 8 8.35 12.87 -22.07
N THR A 9 7.03 13.01 -21.96
CA THR A 9 6.25 13.99 -22.75
C THR A 9 5.49 15.00 -21.91
N HIS A 10 5.50 14.84 -20.58
CA HIS A 10 4.69 15.61 -19.63
C HIS A 10 3.18 15.58 -19.93
N SER A 11 2.71 14.58 -20.69
CA SER A 11 1.32 14.37 -21.05
C SER A 11 0.98 12.88 -21.12
N TYR A 12 -0.30 12.55 -20.99
CA TYR A 12 -0.77 11.18 -21.20
C TYR A 12 -1.12 10.89 -22.66
N GLY A 13 -1.39 11.90 -23.50
CA GLY A 13 -1.80 11.69 -24.89
C GLY A 13 -2.89 10.63 -25.03
N ARG A 14 -2.59 9.55 -25.78
CA ARG A 14 -3.46 8.36 -25.91
C ARG A 14 -3.15 7.25 -24.88
N SER A 15 -2.05 7.35 -24.15
CA SER A 15 -1.66 6.41 -23.09
C SER A 15 -2.25 6.83 -21.76
N LEU A 16 -3.58 6.86 -21.65
CA LEU A 16 -4.25 7.21 -20.40
C LEU A 16 -3.98 6.13 -19.32
N PRO A 17 -3.83 6.52 -18.05
CA PRO A 17 -4.05 5.60 -16.94
C PRO A 17 -5.50 5.11 -16.95
N PRO A 18 -5.79 3.86 -16.51
CA PRO A 18 -7.14 3.33 -16.49
C PRO A 18 -8.15 4.24 -15.78
N TYR A 19 -7.76 4.89 -14.70
CA TYR A 19 -8.63 5.82 -13.98
C TYR A 19 -8.95 7.13 -14.72
N LEU A 20 -8.30 7.42 -15.85
CA LEU A 20 -8.63 8.56 -16.72
C LEU A 20 -9.37 8.14 -18.00
N GLU A 21 -9.58 6.85 -18.24
CA GLU A 21 -10.34 6.38 -19.41
C GLU A 21 -11.84 6.66 -19.21
N ALA A 22 -12.50 7.19 -20.25
CA ALA A 22 -13.90 7.63 -20.17
C ALA A 22 -14.87 6.55 -19.68
N GLN A 23 -14.62 5.28 -20.06
CA GLN A 23 -15.42 4.14 -19.63
C GLN A 23 -15.44 3.92 -18.10
N HIS A 24 -14.44 4.44 -17.37
CA HIS A 24 -14.32 4.30 -15.92
C HIS A 24 -14.89 5.49 -15.14
N PHE A 25 -15.24 6.59 -15.81
CA PHE A 25 -15.66 7.84 -15.18
C PHE A 25 -16.89 7.69 -14.29
N ALA A 26 -17.95 7.04 -14.79
CA ALA A 26 -19.18 6.83 -14.01
C ALA A 26 -18.95 5.95 -12.76
N THR A 27 -18.05 4.97 -12.86
CA THR A 27 -17.70 4.10 -11.73
C THR A 27 -16.93 4.88 -10.66
N LEU A 28 -15.95 5.69 -11.07
CA LEU A 28 -15.19 6.54 -10.15
C LEU A 28 -16.09 7.60 -9.49
N GLY A 29 -17.01 8.19 -10.24
CA GLY A 29 -17.97 9.18 -9.71
C GLY A 29 -18.91 8.62 -8.64
N ARG A 30 -19.21 7.32 -8.66
CA ARG A 30 -19.91 6.65 -7.56
C ARG A 30 -18.99 6.31 -6.40
N ALA A 31 -17.80 5.79 -6.69
CA ALA A 31 -16.84 5.38 -5.67
C ALA A 31 -16.35 6.55 -4.80
N VAL A 32 -16.18 7.74 -5.40
CA VAL A 32 -15.72 8.94 -4.67
C VAL A 32 -16.70 9.40 -3.58
N GLN A 33 -17.98 9.01 -3.66
CA GLN A 33 -18.96 9.33 -2.61
C GLN A 33 -18.65 8.63 -1.27
N ALA A 34 -17.86 7.56 -1.30
CA ALA A 34 -17.39 6.84 -0.11
C ALA A 34 -15.95 7.20 0.26
N LEU A 35 -15.34 8.19 -0.39
CA LEU A 35 -13.97 8.61 -0.11
C LEU A 35 -13.95 9.62 1.04
N GLU A 36 -13.19 9.30 2.07
CA GLU A 36 -12.84 10.26 3.11
C GLU A 36 -11.39 10.74 2.94
N LEU A 37 -11.18 12.04 3.06
CA LEU A 37 -9.87 12.65 2.99
C LEU A 37 -9.46 13.14 4.38
N HIS A 38 -8.30 12.69 4.81
CA HIS A 38 -7.76 12.98 6.14
C HIS A 38 -6.40 13.66 5.99
N ASN A 39 -6.24 14.84 6.58
CA ASN A 39 -4.95 15.52 6.69
C ASN A 39 -4.38 15.34 8.10
N THR A 40 -3.79 14.18 8.35
CA THR A 40 -3.20 13.78 9.64
C THR A 40 -2.24 12.61 9.42
N SER A 41 -1.55 12.15 10.47
CA SER A 41 -0.75 10.93 10.37
C SER A 41 -1.64 9.70 10.17
N ILE A 42 -1.11 8.70 9.45
CA ILE A 42 -1.85 7.45 9.23
C ILE A 42 -2.11 6.71 10.55
N THR A 43 -1.16 6.75 11.48
CA THR A 43 -1.30 6.11 12.80
C THR A 43 -2.44 6.73 13.59
N ASP A 44 -2.63 8.06 13.54
CA ASP A 44 -3.77 8.72 14.21
C ASP A 44 -5.11 8.27 13.65
N ILE A 45 -5.21 8.06 12.32
CA ILE A 45 -6.43 7.53 11.71
C ILE A 45 -6.67 6.09 12.17
N LEU A 46 -5.65 5.24 12.09
CA LEU A 46 -5.75 3.84 12.47
C LEU A 46 -6.09 3.68 13.96
N ASP A 47 -5.62 4.58 14.83
CA ASP A 47 -5.91 4.63 16.27
C ASP A 47 -7.37 4.96 16.58
N ARG A 48 -8.06 5.64 15.67
CA ARG A 48 -9.49 5.95 15.79
C ARG A 48 -10.38 4.85 15.20
N GLN A 49 -9.83 3.94 14.42
CA GLN A 49 -10.59 2.83 13.85
C GLN A 49 -10.85 1.76 14.90
N PRO A 50 -12.06 1.15 14.93
CA PRO A 50 -12.33 0.00 15.79
C PRO A 50 -11.35 -1.14 15.49
N ALA A 51 -11.02 -1.95 16.50
CA ALA A 51 -10.19 -3.12 16.30
C ALA A 51 -10.85 -4.10 15.31
N GLY A 52 -10.07 -4.63 14.37
CA GLY A 52 -10.56 -5.58 13.37
C GLY A 52 -11.59 -5.03 12.37
N SER A 53 -11.60 -3.73 12.11
CA SER A 53 -12.59 -3.07 11.25
C SER A 53 -12.17 -2.87 9.79
N LEU A 54 -10.89 -3.01 9.46
CA LEU A 54 -10.35 -2.70 8.14
C LEU A 54 -9.88 -3.94 7.39
N ASP A 55 -10.31 -4.08 6.13
CA ASP A 55 -9.97 -5.20 5.24
C ASP A 55 -8.65 -5.00 4.46
N GLY A 56 -8.18 -3.75 4.34
CA GLY A 56 -7.10 -3.43 3.42
C GLY A 56 -6.31 -2.18 3.79
N PHE A 57 -5.01 -2.27 3.59
CA PHE A 57 -4.05 -1.18 3.78
C PHE A 57 -3.14 -1.13 2.56
N VAL A 58 -3.02 0.05 1.95
CA VAL A 58 -2.19 0.25 0.75
C VAL A 58 -1.26 1.43 0.98
N LEU A 59 0.04 1.16 1.03
CA LEU A 59 1.08 2.20 1.09
C LEU A 59 1.99 2.14 -0.13
N LEU A 60 2.63 3.25 -0.44
CA LEU A 60 3.79 3.26 -1.34
C LEU A 60 5.06 2.98 -0.50
N ASP A 61 6.16 3.66 -0.80
CA ASP A 61 7.47 3.56 -0.15
C ASP A 61 7.59 4.33 1.16
N ALA A 62 6.48 4.76 1.76
CA ALA A 62 6.49 5.56 3.00
C ALA A 62 7.34 4.94 4.13
N GLN A 63 7.38 3.61 4.20
CA GLN A 63 8.14 2.86 5.21
C GLN A 63 9.66 2.97 5.05
N ASP A 64 10.17 3.21 3.84
CA ASP A 64 11.61 3.35 3.60
C ASP A 64 12.18 4.61 4.28
N TRP A 65 11.31 5.55 4.61
CA TRP A 65 11.62 6.84 5.22
C TRP A 65 11.31 6.89 6.72
N MET A 66 10.86 5.77 7.32
CA MET A 66 10.53 5.68 8.74
C MET A 66 11.72 5.17 9.57
N ASN A 67 11.88 5.74 10.76
CA ASN A 67 12.77 5.17 11.77
C ASN A 67 12.14 3.90 12.40
N GLY A 68 12.91 3.20 13.25
CA GLY A 68 12.44 1.95 13.87
C GLY A 68 11.19 2.12 14.73
N GLU A 69 11.09 3.20 15.50
CA GLU A 69 9.92 3.49 16.35
C GLU A 69 8.67 3.70 15.49
N GLN A 70 8.73 4.62 14.53
CA GLN A 70 7.63 4.93 13.61
C GLN A 70 7.14 3.70 12.85
N LEU A 71 8.07 2.85 12.42
CA LEU A 71 7.73 1.63 11.70
C LEU A 71 7.01 0.62 12.61
N ASN A 72 7.48 0.42 13.84
CA ASN A 72 6.80 -0.48 14.79
C ASN A 72 5.42 0.08 15.19
N ASP A 73 5.28 1.40 15.33
CA ASP A 73 3.99 2.03 15.65
C ASP A 73 2.98 1.87 14.51
N LEU A 74 3.41 2.09 13.26
CA LEU A 74 2.60 1.82 12.08
C LEU A 74 2.12 0.36 12.06
N TRP A 75 3.04 -0.59 12.19
CA TRP A 75 2.69 -2.02 12.12
C TRP A 75 1.78 -2.44 13.29
N ARG A 76 1.95 -1.87 14.48
CA ARG A 76 1.05 -2.10 15.61
C ARG A 76 -0.35 -1.56 15.34
N ALA A 77 -0.46 -0.33 14.84
CA ALA A 77 -1.74 0.30 14.53
C ALA A 77 -2.49 -0.45 13.42
N VAL A 78 -1.79 -0.82 12.34
CA VAL A 78 -2.31 -1.66 11.25
C VAL A 78 -2.78 -3.01 11.79
N SER A 79 -1.97 -3.67 12.63
CA SER A 79 -2.32 -4.99 13.19
C SER A 79 -3.56 -4.95 14.09
N ARG A 80 -3.77 -3.87 14.86
CA ARG A 80 -4.97 -3.69 15.68
C ARG A 80 -6.21 -3.48 14.82
N ALA A 81 -6.13 -2.62 13.80
CA ALA A 81 -7.26 -2.28 12.95
C ALA A 81 -7.62 -3.37 11.93
N ALA A 82 -6.68 -4.26 11.59
CA ALA A 82 -6.84 -5.30 10.59
C ALA A 82 -7.89 -6.37 10.98
N ALA A 83 -8.92 -6.53 10.14
CA ALA A 83 -9.85 -7.64 10.21
C ALA A 83 -9.14 -8.99 9.89
N PRO A 84 -9.68 -10.13 10.35
CA PRO A 84 -9.24 -11.45 9.88
C PRO A 84 -9.19 -11.53 8.35
N GLY A 85 -8.04 -11.91 7.78
CA GLY A 85 -7.85 -11.97 6.32
C GLY A 85 -7.55 -10.64 5.64
N ALA A 86 -7.46 -9.53 6.39
CA ALA A 86 -7.11 -8.23 5.82
C ALA A 86 -5.73 -8.24 5.13
N ARG A 87 -5.56 -7.41 4.11
CA ARG A 87 -4.32 -7.34 3.34
C ARG A 87 -3.57 -6.03 3.56
N PHE A 88 -2.28 -6.13 3.87
CA PHE A 88 -1.37 -5.01 3.88
C PHE A 88 -0.45 -5.09 2.66
N VAL A 89 -0.64 -4.16 1.73
CA VAL A 89 0.13 -4.05 0.48
C VAL A 89 0.99 -2.81 0.54
N PHE A 90 2.28 -2.96 0.27
CA PHE A 90 3.17 -1.81 0.15
C PHE A 90 4.30 -2.05 -0.82
N ARG A 91 4.94 -0.97 -1.28
CA ARG A 91 6.09 -1.01 -2.17
C ARG A 91 7.31 -0.43 -1.48
N THR A 92 8.49 -0.73 -2.01
CA THR A 92 9.77 -0.24 -1.48
C THR A 92 10.66 0.23 -2.61
N ALA A 93 11.49 1.24 -2.36
CA ALA A 93 12.48 1.73 -3.31
C ALA A 93 13.55 0.65 -3.60
N GLY A 94 14.02 -0.05 -2.57
CA GLY A 94 14.95 -1.18 -2.69
C GLY A 94 14.26 -2.54 -2.86
N ARG A 95 15.00 -3.55 -3.35
CA ARG A 95 14.55 -4.96 -3.40
C ARG A 95 14.48 -5.60 -2.01
N GLN A 96 15.42 -5.24 -1.15
CA GLN A 96 15.40 -5.59 0.25
C GLN A 96 14.78 -4.45 1.03
N LEU A 97 14.07 -4.78 2.10
CA LEU A 97 13.71 -3.82 3.13
C LEU A 97 14.76 -3.88 4.24
N PRO A 98 15.69 -2.92 4.34
CA PRO A 98 16.43 -2.69 5.57
C PRO A 98 15.49 -2.43 6.77
N ALA A 99 14.27 -1.97 6.49
CA ALA A 99 13.23 -1.68 7.48
C ALA A 99 12.75 -2.93 8.23
N PHE A 100 12.78 -4.13 7.64
CA PHE A 100 12.33 -5.34 8.33
C PHE A 100 13.27 -5.78 9.45
N ASP A 101 14.56 -5.46 9.35
CA ASP A 101 15.53 -5.72 10.43
C ASP A 101 15.22 -4.85 11.67
N ARG A 102 14.40 -3.81 11.52
CA ARG A 102 13.96 -2.90 12.59
C ARG A 102 12.59 -3.27 13.16
N LEU A 103 11.87 -4.21 12.54
CA LEU A 103 10.57 -4.65 13.03
C LEU A 103 10.73 -5.67 14.15
N THR A 104 10.01 -5.47 15.24
CA THR A 104 9.91 -6.46 16.32
C THR A 104 9.15 -7.70 15.85
N VAL A 105 9.57 -8.88 16.32
CA VAL A 105 8.93 -10.17 16.01
C VAL A 105 7.43 -10.16 16.33
N THR A 106 7.03 -9.46 17.40
CA THR A 106 5.63 -9.31 17.82
C THR A 106 4.78 -8.59 16.78
N SER A 107 5.35 -7.62 16.05
CA SER A 107 4.64 -6.86 15.01
C SER A 107 4.32 -7.70 13.77
N LEU A 108 5.08 -8.77 13.54
CA LEU A 108 4.91 -9.68 12.39
C LEU A 108 4.13 -10.95 12.73
N ALA A 109 3.93 -11.26 14.00
CA ALA A 109 3.35 -12.52 14.45
C ALA A 109 1.96 -12.79 13.84
N ARG A 110 1.16 -11.74 13.65
CA ARG A 110 -0.20 -11.81 13.08
C ARG A 110 -0.25 -11.87 11.55
N TRP A 111 0.89 -11.75 10.87
CA TRP A 111 0.93 -11.61 9.42
C TRP A 111 1.58 -12.80 8.74
N ARG A 112 1.02 -13.19 7.59
CA ARG A 112 1.60 -14.14 6.65
C ARG A 112 2.05 -13.38 5.42
N ARG A 113 3.35 -13.42 5.11
CA ARG A 113 3.87 -12.82 3.87
C ARG A 113 3.48 -13.70 2.68
N LEU A 114 2.91 -13.10 1.64
CA LEU A 114 2.54 -13.75 0.39
C LEU A 114 3.63 -13.50 -0.68
N VAL A 115 4.78 -14.16 -0.52
CA VAL A 115 5.99 -13.91 -1.33
C VAL A 115 5.74 -14.11 -2.83
N GLU A 116 5.28 -15.29 -3.22
CA GLU A 116 5.04 -15.63 -4.64
C GLU A 116 4.05 -14.68 -5.32
N LEU A 117 3.01 -14.25 -4.58
CA LEU A 117 2.03 -13.30 -5.08
C LEU A 117 2.66 -11.91 -5.27
N GLY A 118 3.44 -11.45 -4.29
CA GLY A 118 4.16 -10.19 -4.34
C GLY A 118 5.12 -10.14 -5.54
N ASP A 119 5.96 -11.17 -5.70
CA ASP A 119 6.95 -11.25 -6.79
C ASP A 119 6.28 -11.31 -8.16
N ARG A 120 5.24 -12.13 -8.31
CA ARG A 120 4.48 -12.24 -9.56
C ARG A 120 3.82 -10.93 -9.96
N LEU A 121 3.28 -10.18 -9.00
CA LEU A 121 2.65 -8.89 -9.26
C LEU A 121 3.69 -7.78 -9.47
N HIS A 122 4.81 -7.82 -8.76
CA HIS A 122 5.95 -6.92 -8.98
C HIS A 122 6.49 -7.03 -10.40
N ALA A 123 6.62 -8.25 -10.94
CA ALA A 123 7.05 -8.48 -12.33
C ALA A 123 6.11 -7.88 -13.39
N ARG A 124 4.88 -7.50 -13.00
CA ARG A 124 3.88 -6.83 -13.85
C ARG A 124 3.79 -5.32 -13.58
N ASP A 125 4.57 -4.80 -12.63
CA ASP A 125 4.58 -3.39 -12.30
C ASP A 125 5.09 -2.59 -13.50
N ARG A 126 4.35 -1.54 -13.86
CA ARG A 126 4.61 -0.71 -15.03
C ARG A 126 5.30 0.60 -14.66
N SER A 127 5.41 0.94 -13.37
CA SER A 127 6.04 2.19 -12.96
C SER A 127 7.55 2.15 -13.17
N GLY A 128 8.18 1.01 -12.90
CA GLY A 128 9.64 0.86 -12.91
C GLY A 128 10.34 1.67 -11.81
N ILE A 129 9.60 2.19 -10.83
CA ILE A 129 10.12 3.06 -9.75
C ILE A 129 10.56 2.23 -8.54
N TYR A 130 9.81 1.18 -8.23
CA TYR A 130 9.97 0.43 -6.99
C TYR A 130 10.81 -0.82 -7.18
N GLY A 131 11.61 -1.17 -6.17
CA GLY A 131 12.43 -2.37 -6.13
C GLY A 131 11.68 -3.64 -5.73
N ALA A 132 10.55 -3.52 -5.02
CA ALA A 132 9.70 -4.66 -4.67
C ALA A 132 8.24 -4.28 -4.38
N LEU A 133 7.36 -5.30 -4.40
CA LEU A 133 5.98 -5.24 -3.94
C LEU A 133 5.79 -6.29 -2.84
N HIS A 134 5.29 -5.84 -1.69
CA HIS A 134 5.07 -6.66 -0.52
C HIS A 134 3.59 -6.81 -0.26
N ILE A 135 3.18 -8.03 0.04
CA ILE A 135 1.81 -8.37 0.39
C ILE A 135 1.85 -9.23 1.63
N TYR A 136 1.16 -8.76 2.67
CA TYR A 136 0.94 -9.48 3.92
C TYR A 136 -0.55 -9.69 4.11
N GLU A 137 -0.90 -10.85 4.65
CA GLU A 137 -2.27 -11.21 4.99
C GLU A 137 -2.38 -11.44 6.50
N CYS A 138 -3.36 -10.80 7.14
CA CYS A 138 -3.63 -10.98 8.55
C CYS A 138 -4.18 -12.39 8.78
N LYS A 139 -3.53 -13.14 9.68
CA LYS A 139 -4.00 -14.45 10.12
C LYS A 139 -5.38 -14.29 10.79
N GLY A 140 -6.25 -15.26 10.54
CA GLY A 140 -7.55 -15.38 11.20
C GLY A 140 -7.41 -15.61 12.69
#